data_AF-A0A0F9PUM6-F1
#
_entry.id   AF-A0A0F9PUM6-F1
#
_cell.length_a   1.000
_cell.length_b   1.000
_cell.length_c   1.000
_cell.angle_alpha   90.00
_cell.angle_beta   90.00
_cell.angle_gamma   90.00
#
_symmetry.space_group_name_H-M   'P 1'
#
loop_
_entity.id
_entity.type
_entity.pdbx_description
1 polymer ?
#
loop_
_entity_poly.entity_id
_entity_poly.type
_entity_poly.pdbx_seq_one_letter_code
_entity_poly.pdbx_strand_id
1 'polypeptide(L)'
;MDSKQHISDEKDTIQKLIESEERWRSITKYTPDHILMMDRDAKILFINYTVPDLSIDEVIGRPIFDFVPEEYQDLHRNVYDELLNNGEIPPF
;
A
#
# COMPACT_ATOMS: atom_id res chain seq x y z
N MET A 1 -1.27 31.30 -30.77
CA MET A 1 0.05 30.66 -30.57
C MET A 1 -0.05 29.55 -29.51
N ASP A 2 -1.24 28.99 -29.29
CA ASP A 2 -1.63 28.42 -27.99
C ASP A 2 -1.67 26.89 -27.95
N SER A 3 -1.70 26.24 -29.11
CA SER A 3 -1.80 24.77 -29.17
C SER A 3 -0.49 24.05 -28.83
N LYS A 4 0.68 24.69 -29.02
CA LYS A 4 1.98 24.05 -28.69
C LYS A 4 2.28 24.04 -27.19
N GLN A 5 1.84 25.06 -26.46
CA GLN A 5 2.04 25.17 -25.02
C GLN A 5 1.19 24.12 -24.27
N HIS A 6 -0.09 24.00 -24.64
CA HIS A 6 -1.02 23.06 -24.02
C HIS A 6 -0.57 21.59 -24.19
N ILE A 7 0.01 21.24 -25.32
CA ILE A 7 0.57 19.89 -25.58
C ILE A 7 1.89 19.68 -24.82
N SER A 8 2.68 20.73 -24.62
CA SER A 8 3.94 20.64 -23.85
C SER A 8 3.68 20.38 -22.37
N ASP A 9 2.69 21.05 -21.79
CA ASP A 9 2.34 20.95 -20.37
C ASP A 9 1.70 19.58 -20.04
N GLU A 10 0.87 19.05 -20.94
CA GLU A 10 0.30 17.70 -20.82
C GLU A 10 1.39 16.62 -20.88
N LYS A 11 2.34 16.74 -21.81
CA LYS A 11 3.46 15.79 -21.94
C LYS A 11 4.37 15.79 -20.72
N ASP A 12 4.69 16.97 -20.18
CA ASP A 12 5.50 17.09 -18.96
C ASP A 12 4.79 16.47 -17.75
N THR A 13 3.47 16.65 -17.64
CA THR A 13 2.65 16.05 -16.58
C THR A 13 2.65 14.51 -16.67
N ILE A 14 2.46 13.96 -17.86
CA ILE A 14 2.50 12.52 -18.09
C ILE A 14 3.90 11.96 -17.81
N GLN A 15 4.96 12.64 -18.25
CA GLN A 15 6.33 12.20 -18.02
C GLN A 15 6.66 12.15 -16.52
N LYS A 16 6.30 13.19 -15.77
CA LYS A 16 6.47 13.21 -14.31
C LYS A 16 5.69 12.10 -13.62
N LEU A 17 4.49 11.79 -14.09
CA LEU A 17 3.70 10.67 -13.56
C LEU A 17 4.42 9.33 -13.79
N ILE A 18 4.89 9.09 -15.02
CA ILE A 18 5.63 7.87 -15.37
C ILE A 18 6.89 7.74 -14.50
N GLU A 19 7.68 8.80 -14.38
CA GLU A 19 8.90 8.80 -13.55
C GLU A 19 8.58 8.53 -12.08
N SER A 20 7.49 9.09 -11.57
CA SER A 20 7.05 8.83 -10.20
C SER A 20 6.59 7.39 -10.00
N GLU A 21 5.89 6.80 -10.97
CA GLU A 21 5.42 5.43 -10.94
C GLU A 21 6.58 4.44 -11.02
N GLU A 22 7.54 4.66 -11.92
CA GLU A 22 8.75 3.84 -12.05
C GLU A 22 9.60 3.89 -10.78
N ARG A 23 9.73 5.07 -10.16
CA ARG A 23 10.42 5.24 -8.89
C ARG A 23 9.70 4.48 -7.77
N TRP A 24 8.39 4.63 -7.65
CA TRP A 24 7.58 3.92 -6.65
C TRP A 24 7.66 2.40 -6.83
N ARG A 25 7.53 1.93 -8.08
CA ARG A 25 7.66 0.51 -8.45
C ARG A 25 9.04 -0.04 -8.11
N SER A 26 10.10 0.73 -8.37
CA SER A 26 11.46 0.31 -8.06
C SER A 26 11.68 0.18 -6.56
N ILE A 27 11.28 1.19 -5.77
CA ILE A 27 11.43 1.17 -4.32
C ILE A 27 10.66 -0.02 -3.73
N THR A 28 9.37 -0.13 -4.04
CA THR A 28 8.53 -1.18 -3.47
C THR A 28 9.00 -2.58 -3.84
N LYS A 29 9.43 -2.80 -5.09
CA LYS A 29 9.88 -4.11 -5.57
C LYS A 29 11.19 -4.59 -4.93
N TYR A 30 12.13 -3.70 -4.65
CA TYR A 30 13.48 -4.07 -4.20
C TYR A 30 13.71 -3.87 -2.70
N THR A 31 12.76 -3.25 -1.97
CA THR A 31 12.81 -3.17 -0.51
C THR A 31 12.64 -4.56 0.12
N PRO A 32 13.46 -4.94 1.13
CA PRO A 32 13.37 -6.23 1.82
C PRO A 32 12.28 -6.31 2.90
N ASP A 33 11.56 -5.21 3.13
CA ASP A 33 10.41 -5.15 4.01
C ASP A 33 9.10 -5.32 3.22
N HIS A 34 8.10 -5.93 3.87
CA HIS A 34 6.76 -5.99 3.32
C HIS A 34 6.15 -4.58 3.33
N ILE A 35 5.80 -4.09 2.15
CA ILE A 35 5.08 -2.84 1.98
C ILE A 35 3.69 -3.19 1.49
N LEU A 36 2.68 -2.84 2.27
CA LEU A 36 1.28 -3.05 1.93
C LEU A 36 0.46 -1.78 2.10
N MET A 37 -0.61 -1.69 1.34
CA MET A 37 -1.64 -0.66 1.47
C MET A 37 -2.95 -1.35 1.81
N MET A 38 -3.73 -0.75 2.70
CA MET A 38 -5.02 -1.28 3.12
C MET A 38 -6.11 -0.22 3.03
N ASP A 39 -7.36 -0.65 2.86
CA ASP A 39 -8.52 0.21 3.10
C ASP A 39 -8.82 0.33 4.61
N ARG A 40 -9.90 1.05 4.96
CA ARG A 40 -10.32 1.24 6.36
C ARG A 40 -10.85 -0.02 7.03
N ASP A 41 -11.26 -1.03 6.26
CA ASP A 41 -11.67 -2.33 6.79
C ASP A 41 -10.47 -3.28 6.91
N ALA A 42 -9.25 -2.72 6.83
CA ALA A 42 -7.97 -3.42 6.83
C ALA A 42 -7.78 -4.43 5.68
N LYS A 43 -8.54 -4.30 4.59
CA LYS A 43 -8.37 -5.17 3.41
C LYS A 43 -7.15 -4.72 2.62
N ILE A 44 -6.31 -5.69 2.25
CA ILE A 44 -5.08 -5.43 1.52
C ILE A 44 -5.41 -5.03 0.07
N LEU A 45 -5.02 -3.82 -0.31
CA LEU A 45 -5.19 -3.25 -1.65
C LEU A 45 -3.95 -3.40 -2.52
N PHE A 46 -2.79 -3.45 -1.89
CA PHE A 46 -1.49 -3.64 -2.54
C PHE A 46 -0.55 -4.33 -1.57
N ILE A 47 0.35 -5.15 -2.10
CA ILE A 47 1.50 -5.70 -1.40
C ILE A 47 2.66 -5.85 -2.39
N ASN A 48 3.87 -5.49 -1.99
CA ASN A 48 5.05 -5.57 -2.87
C ASN A 48 5.49 -7.01 -3.17
N TYR A 49 5.42 -7.89 -2.18
CA TYR A 49 5.54 -9.33 -2.31
C TYR A 49 4.92 -10.00 -1.08
N THR A 50 4.54 -11.27 -1.23
CA THR A 50 3.93 -12.07 -0.18
C THR A 50 4.97 -12.91 0.57
N VAL A 51 4.59 -13.40 1.75
CA VAL A 51 5.34 -14.46 2.42
C VAL A 51 5.38 -15.72 1.56
N PRO A 52 6.38 -16.62 1.77
CA PRO A 52 6.40 -17.92 1.10
C PRO A 52 5.05 -18.63 1.22
N ASP A 53 4.67 -19.36 0.17
CA ASP A 53 3.45 -20.16 0.09
C ASP A 53 2.13 -19.40 -0.09
N LEU A 54 2.15 -18.06 -0.23
CA LEU A 54 0.99 -17.28 -0.64
C LEU A 54 1.23 -16.57 -1.97
N SER A 55 0.23 -16.58 -2.84
CA SER A 55 0.17 -15.73 -4.03
C SER A 55 -0.45 -14.37 -3.72
N ILE A 56 -0.19 -13.38 -4.57
CA ILE A 56 -0.80 -12.04 -4.44
C ILE A 56 -2.33 -12.14 -4.48
N ASP A 57 -2.89 -12.95 -5.37
CA ASP A 57 -4.34 -13.09 -5.55
C ASP A 57 -5.02 -13.73 -4.32
N GLU A 58 -4.30 -14.52 -3.52
CA GLU A 58 -4.80 -15.08 -2.27
C GLU A 58 -4.81 -14.06 -1.11
N VAL A 59 -4.09 -12.95 -1.26
CA VAL A 59 -3.88 -11.94 -0.21
C VAL A 59 -4.68 -10.67 -0.49
N ILE A 60 -4.74 -10.23 -1.74
CA ILE A 60 -5.47 -9.01 -2.13
C ILE A 60 -6.98 -9.16 -1.80
N GLY A 61 -7.54 -8.10 -1.21
CA GLY A 61 -8.94 -8.02 -0.81
C GLY A 61 -9.28 -8.69 0.52
N ARG A 62 -8.34 -9.42 1.13
CA ARG A 62 -8.53 -10.02 2.45
C ARG A 62 -8.05 -9.09 3.56
N PRO A 63 -8.65 -9.16 4.76
CA PRO A 63 -8.19 -8.38 5.89
C PRO A 63 -6.82 -8.88 6.37
N ILE A 64 -5.90 -7.96 6.69
CA ILE A 64 -4.54 -8.32 7.13
C ILE A 64 -4.50 -9.27 8.34
N PHE A 65 -5.53 -9.19 9.20
CA PHE A 65 -5.65 -10.01 10.41
C PHE A 65 -5.77 -11.51 10.12
N ASP A 66 -6.26 -11.90 8.93
CA ASP A 66 -6.32 -13.32 8.52
C ASP A 66 -4.93 -13.98 8.44
N PHE A 67 -3.87 -13.17 8.33
CA PHE A 67 -2.48 -13.61 8.20
C PHE A 67 -1.70 -13.48 9.50
N VAL A 68 -2.37 -13.10 10.58
CA VAL A 68 -1.83 -12.99 11.93
C VAL A 68 -2.26 -14.23 12.72
N PRO A 69 -1.37 -14.83 13.55
CA PRO A 69 -1.75 -15.94 14.42
C PRO A 69 -3.00 -15.58 15.25
N GLU A 70 -3.92 -16.53 15.40
CA GLU A 70 -5.25 -16.32 16.00
C GLU A 70 -5.17 -15.60 17.36
N GLU A 71 -4.22 -15.98 18.20
CA GLU A 71 -3.99 -15.39 19.53
C GLU A 71 -3.63 -13.90 19.53
N TYR A 72 -3.20 -13.35 18.39
CA TYR A 72 -2.85 -11.94 18.23
C TYR A 72 -3.86 -11.15 17.39
N GLN A 73 -4.88 -11.78 16.80
CA GLN A 73 -5.80 -11.07 15.90
C GLN A 73 -6.56 -9.94 16.60
N ASP A 74 -7.11 -10.20 17.79
CA ASP A 74 -7.84 -9.20 18.56
C ASP A 74 -6.93 -8.04 18.99
N LEU A 75 -5.70 -8.36 19.41
CA LEU A 75 -4.70 -7.35 19.74
C LEU A 75 -4.43 -6.44 18.54
N HIS A 76 -4.16 -7.02 17.37
CA HIS A 76 -3.87 -6.23 16.17
C HIS A 76 -5.09 -5.42 15.68
N ARG A 77 -6.31 -5.95 15.82
CA ARG A 77 -7.54 -5.20 15.51
C ARG A 77 -7.67 -3.97 16.41
N ASN A 78 -7.51 -4.14 17.72
CA ASN A 78 -7.59 -3.03 18.66
C ASN A 78 -6.54 -1.95 18.38
N VAL A 79 -5.28 -2.36 18.13
CA VAL A 79 -4.18 -1.45 17.75
C VAL A 79 -4.52 -0.69 16.46
N TYR A 80 -5.09 -1.37 15.47
CA TYR A 80 -5.47 -0.75 14.20
C TYR A 80 -6.64 0.23 14.34
N ASP A 81 -7.66 -0.13 15.12
CA ASP A 81 -8.81 0.73 15.41
C ASP A 81 -8.38 2.00 16.17
N GLU A 82 -7.48 1.87 17.14
CA GLU A 82 -6.91 3.02 17.85
C GLU A 82 -6.08 3.91 16.90
N LEU A 83 -5.26 3.32 16.03
CA LEU A 83 -4.50 4.05 15.03
C LEU A 83 -5.41 4.84 14.08
N LEU A 84 -6.52 4.25 13.62
CA LEU A 84 -7.46 4.94 12.73
C LEU A 84 -8.21 6.08 13.43
N ASN A 85 -8.52 5.92 14.71
CA ASN A 85 -9.28 6.91 15.48
C ASN A 85 -8.41 8.06 15.99
N ASN A 86 -7.19 7.76 16.44
CA ASN A 86 -6.34 8.70 17.17
C ASN A 86 -5.09 9.11 16.37
N GLY A 87 -4.73 8.39 15.31
CA GLY A 87 -3.51 8.62 14.54
C GLY A 87 -2.23 8.14 15.24
N GLU A 88 -2.35 7.42 16.35
CA GLU A 88 -1.23 6.97 17.18
C GLU A 88 -1.27 5.45 17.38
N ILE A 89 -0.10 4.82 17.48
CA ILE A 89 0.03 3.41 17.82
C ILE A 89 0.07 3.31 19.37
N PRO A 90 -0.82 2.56 20.01
CA PRO A 90 -0.78 2.38 21.46
C PRO A 90 0.53 1.70 21.93
N PRO A 91 0.99 2.03 23.15
CA PRO A 91 2.16 1.38 23.74
C PRO A 91 1.89 -0.11 24.02
N PHE A 92 2.87 -0.95 23.68
CA PHE A 92 2.86 -2.41 23.89
C PHE A 92 3.17 -2.80 25.34
#